data_AF-A0A4V6NCG6-F1
#
_entry.id   AF-A0A4V6NCG6-F1
#
_cell.length_a   1.000
_cell.length_b   1.000
_cell.length_c   1.000
_cell.angle_alpha   90.00
_cell.angle_beta   90.00
_cell.angle_gamma   90.00
#
_symmetry.space_group_name_H-M   'P 1'
#
loop_
_entity.id
_entity.type
_entity.pdbx_description
1 polymer ?
#
loop_
_entity_poly.entity_id
_entity_poly.type
_entity_poly.pdbx_seq_one_letter_code
_entity_poly.pdbx_strand_id
1 'polypeptide(L)'
;MSQNEKDKQLEADKKFIKIADQFINHANQQCNENDHQLVNASLLYASARFSAFITASLSESKEAFEDGTDEAVEFYVEEFEKMLREHMKQYKSTFDKKVSPPYPH
;
A
#
# COMPACT_ATOMS: atom_id res chain seq x y z
N MET A 1 24.13 -12.75 -2.50
CA MET A 1 22.88 -13.52 -2.34
C MET A 1 22.97 -14.82 -3.12
N SER A 2 22.68 -15.94 -2.47
CA SER A 2 22.57 -17.26 -3.10
C SER A 2 21.35 -17.33 -4.02
N GLN A 3 21.32 -18.30 -4.95
CA GLN A 3 20.16 -18.52 -5.83
C GLN A 3 18.88 -18.74 -5.02
N ASN A 4 18.98 -19.51 -3.92
CA ASN A 4 17.86 -19.81 -3.03
C ASN A 4 17.29 -18.54 -2.34
N GLU A 5 18.12 -17.55 -2.03
CA GLU A 5 17.67 -16.27 -1.45
C GLU A 5 16.92 -15.41 -2.48
N LYS A 6 17.38 -15.40 -3.74
CA LYS A 6 16.70 -14.68 -4.83
C LYS A 6 15.32 -15.26 -5.11
N ASP A 7 15.22 -16.59 -5.15
CA ASP A 7 13.96 -17.29 -5.41
C ASP A 7 12.94 -17.02 -4.28
N LYS A 8 13.40 -17.01 -3.01
CA LYS A 8 12.54 -16.65 -1.86
C LYS A 8 12.05 -15.21 -1.93
N GLN A 9 12.91 -14.26 -2.29
CA GLN A 9 12.51 -12.86 -2.43
C GLN A 9 11.46 -12.70 -3.51
N LEU A 10 11.65 -13.31 -4.67
CA LEU A 10 10.70 -13.26 -5.78
C LEU A 10 9.32 -13.79 -5.37
N GLU A 11 9.26 -14.89 -4.61
CA GLU A 11 7.98 -15.42 -4.12
C GLU A 11 7.33 -14.52 -3.07
N ALA A 12 8.12 -13.86 -2.22
CA ALA A 12 7.61 -12.85 -1.29
C ALA A 12 7.01 -11.65 -2.03
N ASP A 13 7.70 -11.14 -3.06
CA ASP A 13 7.24 -10.01 -3.87
C ASP A 13 5.93 -10.35 -4.60
N LYS A 14 5.84 -11.54 -5.21
CA LYS A 14 4.60 -12.01 -5.85
C LYS A 14 3.45 -12.09 -4.85
N LYS A 15 3.70 -12.60 -3.64
CA LYS A 15 2.68 -12.70 -2.60
C LYS A 15 2.22 -11.31 -2.15
N PHE A 16 3.14 -10.37 -1.97
CA PHE A 16 2.85 -8.99 -1.63
C PHE A 16 1.94 -8.34 -2.69
N ILE A 17 2.33 -8.42 -3.98
CA ILE A 17 1.55 -7.87 -5.10
C ILE A 17 0.15 -8.50 -5.15
N LYS A 18 0.07 -9.83 -5.04
CA LYS A 18 -1.22 -10.54 -5.08
C LYS A 18 -2.18 -10.09 -3.98
N ILE A 19 -1.67 -9.80 -2.78
CA ILE A 19 -2.48 -9.29 -1.67
C ILE A 19 -2.92 -7.85 -1.97
N ALA A 20 -2.02 -6.99 -2.46
CA ALA A 20 -2.35 -5.63 -2.86
C ALA A 20 -3.46 -5.60 -3.93
N ASP A 21 -3.37 -6.46 -4.94
CA ASP A 21 -4.39 -6.60 -6.00
C ASP A 21 -5.76 -6.98 -5.43
N GLN A 22 -5.83 -7.76 -4.35
CA GLN A 22 -7.11 -8.08 -3.70
C GLN A 22 -7.77 -6.84 -3.09
N PHE A 23 -7.00 -5.95 -2.47
CA PHE A 23 -7.52 -4.68 -1.95
C PHE A 23 -7.97 -3.74 -3.08
N ILE A 24 -7.19 -3.66 -4.17
CA ILE A 24 -7.56 -2.85 -5.35
C ILE A 24 -8.83 -3.40 -6.01
N ASN A 25 -8.95 -4.70 -6.17
CA ASN A 25 -10.16 -5.31 -6.73
C ASN A 25 -11.39 -4.99 -5.89
N HIS A 26 -11.27 -4.99 -4.56
CA HIS A 26 -12.36 -4.59 -3.68
C HIS A 26 -12.69 -3.10 -3.80
N ALA A 27 -11.68 -2.23 -3.86
CA ALA A 27 -11.89 -0.79 -4.10
C ALA A 27 -12.60 -0.55 -5.43
N ASN A 28 -12.18 -1.22 -6.51
CA ASN A 28 -12.83 -1.13 -7.82
C ASN A 28 -14.30 -1.59 -7.77
N GLN A 29 -14.61 -2.63 -6.98
CA GLN A 29 -16.00 -3.04 -6.77
C GLN A 29 -16.83 -1.95 -6.08
N GLN A 30 -16.27 -1.24 -5.09
CA GLN A 30 -16.95 -0.15 -4.40
C GLN A 30 -17.20 1.05 -5.34
N CYS A 31 -16.33 1.29 -6.32
CA CYS A 31 -16.49 2.34 -7.32
C CYS A 31 -17.71 2.14 -8.24
N ASN A 32 -18.29 0.93 -8.30
CA ASN A 32 -19.53 0.69 -9.06
C ASN A 32 -20.74 1.43 -8.46
N GLU A 33 -20.71 1.70 -7.15
CA GLU A 33 -21.84 2.26 -6.39
C GLU A 33 -21.49 3.60 -5.72
N ASN A 34 -20.21 3.95 -5.63
CA ASN A 34 -19.72 5.11 -4.90
C ASN A 34 -18.75 5.95 -5.74
N ASP A 35 -18.65 7.24 -5.43
CA ASP A 35 -17.69 8.14 -6.06
C ASP A 35 -16.22 7.73 -5.79
N HIS A 36 -15.37 7.83 -6.81
CA HIS A 36 -13.98 7.37 -6.74
C HIS A 36 -13.18 8.08 -5.64
N GLN A 37 -13.45 9.35 -5.37
CA GLN A 37 -12.76 10.13 -4.35
C GLN A 37 -13.14 9.62 -2.96
N LEU A 38 -14.41 9.25 -2.75
CA LEU A 38 -14.88 8.63 -1.52
C LEU A 38 -14.23 7.25 -1.30
N VAL A 39 -14.16 6.41 -2.34
CA VAL A 39 -13.54 5.09 -2.25
C VAL A 39 -12.05 5.21 -1.96
N ASN A 40 -11.34 6.10 -2.64
CA ASN A 40 -9.92 6.36 -2.41
C ASN A 40 -9.64 6.87 -0.98
N ALA A 41 -10.43 7.84 -0.50
CA ALA A 41 -10.32 8.33 0.87
C ALA A 41 -10.60 7.21 1.90
N SER A 42 -11.58 6.35 1.62
CA SER A 42 -11.92 5.20 2.47
C SER A 42 -10.79 4.17 2.52
N LEU A 43 -10.12 3.92 1.40
CA LEU A 43 -8.97 3.00 1.34
C LEU A 43 -7.78 3.55 2.15
N LEU A 44 -7.49 4.85 2.04
CA LEU A 44 -6.45 5.51 2.84
C LEU A 44 -6.78 5.44 4.34
N TYR A 45 -8.03 5.71 4.71
CA TYR A 45 -8.49 5.59 6.10
C TYR A 45 -8.40 4.15 6.63
N ALA A 46 -8.79 3.16 5.82
CA ALA A 46 -8.68 1.75 6.18
C ALA A 46 -7.22 1.32 6.39
N SER A 47 -6.32 1.77 5.51
CA SER A 47 -4.88 1.53 5.63
C SER A 47 -4.33 2.10 6.95
N ALA A 48 -4.66 3.35 7.29
CA ALA A 48 -4.21 3.96 8.54
C ALA A 48 -4.71 3.21 9.78
N ARG A 49 -5.97 2.78 9.79
CA ARG A 49 -6.53 1.97 10.89
C ARG A 49 -5.84 0.62 11.04
N PHE A 50 -5.53 -0.03 9.92
CA PHE A 50 -4.85 -1.31 9.95
C PHE A 50 -3.40 -1.15 10.44
N SER A 51 -2.69 -0.13 9.98
CA SER A 51 -1.34 0.21 10.46
C SER A 51 -1.34 0.45 11.97
N ALA A 52 -2.26 1.27 12.49
CA ALA A 52 -2.39 1.51 13.93
C ALA A 52 -2.68 0.22 14.72
N PHE A 53 -3.53 -0.66 14.17
CA PHE A 53 -3.79 -1.97 14.77
C PHE A 53 -2.55 -2.86 14.82
N ILE A 54 -1.72 -2.87 13.77
CA ILE A 54 -0.46 -3.62 13.76
C ILE A 54 0.51 -3.07 14.79
N THR A 55 0.74 -1.75 14.85
CA THR A 55 1.59 -1.11 15.87
C THR A 55 1.13 -1.46 17.28
N ALA A 56 -0.17 -1.35 17.55
CA ALA A 56 -0.75 -1.70 18.85
C ALA A 56 -0.58 -3.20 19.18
N SER A 57 -0.79 -4.08 18.20
CA SER A 57 -0.67 -5.54 18.39
C SER A 57 0.76 -6.00 18.66
N LEU A 58 1.75 -5.24 18.20
CA LEU A 58 3.17 -5.52 18.41
C LEU A 58 3.74 -4.83 19.65
N SER A 59 2.98 -3.93 20.29
CA SER A 59 3.41 -3.21 21.49
C SER A 59 3.16 -4.06 22.74
N GLU A 60 4.18 -4.20 23.59
CA GLU A 60 4.10 -5.02 24.82
C GLU A 60 3.30 -4.34 25.94
N SER A 61 3.14 -3.02 25.87
CA SER A 61 2.42 -2.23 26.85
C SER A 61 1.85 -0.95 26.22
N LYS A 62 0.99 -0.26 26.97
CA LYS A 62 0.50 1.07 26.57
C LYS A 62 1.65 2.08 26.44
N GLU A 63 2.61 2.05 27.36
CA GLU A 63 3.77 2.95 27.35
C GLU A 63 4.65 2.68 26.12
N ALA A 64 4.92 1.42 25.79
CA ALA A 64 5.67 1.06 24.59
C ALA A 64 4.95 1.49 23.29
N PHE A 65 3.62 1.42 23.26
CA PHE A 65 2.83 1.93 22.14
C PHE A 65 2.93 3.46 22.03
N GLU A 66 2.81 4.17 23.15
CA GLU A 66 2.90 5.64 23.20
C GLU A 66 4.29 6.12 22.77
N ASP A 67 5.36 5.51 23.30
CA ASP A 67 6.74 5.85 22.96
C ASP A 67 7.09 5.55 21.49
N GLY A 68 6.52 4.48 20.92
CA GLY A 68 6.74 4.06 19.54
C GLY A 68 5.79 4.69 18.51
N THR A 69 4.81 5.49 18.94
CA THR A 69 3.76 6.00 18.03
C THR A 69 4.33 6.91 16.95
N ASP A 70 5.17 7.88 17.32
CA ASP A 70 5.71 8.87 16.37
C ASP A 70 6.62 8.20 15.33
N GLU A 71 7.48 7.28 15.76
CA GLU A 71 8.34 6.48 14.87
C GLU A 71 7.52 5.62 13.90
N ALA A 72 6.45 4.98 14.39
CA ALA A 72 5.56 4.19 13.54
C ALA A 72 4.84 5.06 12.51
N VAL A 73 4.35 6.24 12.91
CA VAL A 73 3.70 7.19 11.99
C VAL A 73 4.67 7.65 10.91
N GLU A 74 5.89 8.04 11.26
CA GLU A 74 6.93 8.43 10.32
C GLU A 74 7.20 7.31 9.31
N PHE A 75 7.45 6.09 9.80
CA PHE A 75 7.69 4.92 8.97
C PHE A 75 6.57 4.67 7.94
N TYR A 76 5.31 4.69 8.37
CA TYR A 76 4.18 4.43 7.45
C TYR A 76 4.01 5.54 6.41
N VAL A 77 4.21 6.81 6.80
CA VAL A 77 4.11 7.94 5.88
C VAL A 77 5.22 7.88 4.83
N GLU A 78 6.46 7.63 5.23
CA GLU A 78 7.60 7.54 4.32
C GLU A 78 7.45 6.40 3.31
N GLU A 79 7.07 5.20 3.75
CA GLU A 79 6.88 4.06 2.85
C GLU A 79 5.70 4.30 1.89
N PHE A 80 4.59 4.86 2.36
CA PHE A 80 3.47 5.23 1.49
C PHE A 80 3.88 6.28 0.45
N GLU A 81 4.58 7.34 0.87
CA GLU A 81 5.06 8.39 -0.03
C GLU A 81 5.98 7.82 -1.11
N LYS A 82 6.93 6.96 -0.72
CA LYS A 82 7.87 6.31 -1.63
C LYS A 82 7.14 5.50 -2.70
N MET A 83 6.21 4.62 -2.30
CA MET A 83 5.42 3.81 -3.23
C MET A 83 4.55 4.69 -4.15
N LEU A 84 3.88 5.70 -3.59
CA LEU A 84 3.06 6.63 -4.36
C LEU A 84 3.89 7.36 -5.41
N ARG A 85 5.05 7.89 -5.04
CA ARG A 85 5.96 8.59 -5.96
C ARG A 85 6.45 7.67 -7.07
N GLU A 86 6.74 6.41 -6.77
CA GLU A 86 7.13 5.43 -7.77
C GLU A 86 6.00 5.20 -8.79
N HIS A 87 4.78 4.94 -8.33
CA HIS A 87 3.64 4.76 -9.23
C HIS A 87 3.31 6.01 -10.04
N MET A 88 3.41 7.21 -9.46
CA MET A 88 3.22 8.47 -10.19
C MET A 88 4.25 8.63 -11.33
N LYS A 89 5.51 8.24 -11.11
CA LYS A 89 6.55 8.23 -12.17
C LYS A 89 6.23 7.22 -13.27
N GLN A 90 5.71 6.05 -12.91
CA GLN A 90 5.27 5.04 -13.89
C GLN A 90 4.14 5.58 -14.78
N TYR A 91 3.10 6.19 -14.18
CA TYR A 91 2.01 6.79 -14.96
C TYR A 91 2.47 7.94 -15.85
N LYS A 92 3.36 8.83 -15.36
CA LYS A 92 3.95 9.89 -16.19
C LYS A 92 4.62 9.32 -17.45
N SER A 93 5.38 8.25 -17.29
CA SER A 93 6.05 7.56 -18.41
C SER A 93 5.07 6.95 -19.40
N THR A 94 3.87 6.57 -18.96
CA THR A 94 2.79 6.03 -19.81
C THR A 94 2.15 7.12 -20.68
N PHE A 95 1.93 8.32 -20.11
CA PHE A 95 1.45 9.48 -20.87
C PHE A 95 2.45 9.93 -21.95
N ASP A 96 3.75 9.93 -21.62
CA ASP A 96 4.81 10.28 -22.58
C ASP A 96 4.90 9.27 -23.74
N LYS A 97 4.48 8.02 -23.51
CA LYS A 97 4.51 6.94 -24.51
C LYS A 97 3.23 6.81 -25.36
N LYS A 98 2.18 7.61 -25.11
CA LYS A 98 0.83 7.44 -25.74
C LYS A 98 0.30 6.00 -25.63
N VAL A 99 0.63 5.29 -24.56
CA VAL A 99 0.08 3.95 -24.29
C VAL A 99 -1.08 4.13 -23.31
N SER A 100 -2.20 3.45 -23.53
CA SER A 100 -3.32 3.45 -22.59
C SER A 100 -2.85 3.00 -21.20
N PRO A 101 -3.37 3.58 -20.10
CA PRO A 101 -2.99 3.16 -18.75
C PRO A 101 -3.29 1.66 -18.55
N PRO A 102 -2.46 0.95 -17.77
CA PRO A 102 -2.51 -0.51 -17.65
C PRO A 102 -3.74 -1.03 -16.87
N TYR A 103 -4.60 -0.16 -16.34
CA TYR A 103 -5.79 -0.54 -15.60
C TYR A 103 -7.06 -0.03 -16.30
N PRO A 104 -8.05 -0.90 -16.55
CA PRO A 104 -9.34 -0.48 -17.08
C PRO A 104 -10.07 0.37 -16.02
N HIS A 105 -10.74 1.42 -16.51
CA HIS A 105 -11.68 2.25 -15.74
C HIS A 105 -12.89 1.45 -15.27
#